data_AF-A0A7J9G1K8-F1
#
_entry.id   AF-A0A7J9G1K8-F1
#
_cell.length_a   1.000
_cell.length_b   1.000
_cell.length_c   1.000
_cell.angle_alpha   90.00
_cell.angle_beta   90.00
_cell.angle_gamma   90.00
#
_symmetry.space_group_name_H-M   'P 1'
#
loop_
_entity.id
_entity.type
_entity.pdbx_description
1 polymer ?
#
loop_
_entity_poly.entity_id
_entity_poly.type
_entity_poly.pdbx_seq_one_letter_code
_entity_poly.pdbx_strand_id
1 'polypeptide(L)' 'MAKNMMRAVQYSKYNGGAADLKHVEVPVPSPKKDEVLIKVEAASINPIDWKIQEGVARPFLPRKFPHIP' A
#
# COMPACT_ATOMS: atom_id res chain seq x y z
N MET A 1 7.21 -19.64 -15.31
CA MET A 1 7.27 -18.16 -15.49
C MET A 1 7.74 -17.56 -14.18
N ALA A 2 8.87 -16.84 -14.15
CA ALA A 2 9.30 -16.15 -12.93
C ALA A 2 8.20 -15.15 -12.50
N LYS A 3 7.89 -15.10 -11.20
CA LYS A 3 6.97 -14.11 -10.66
C LYS A 3 7.59 -12.73 -10.89
N ASN A 4 6.94 -11.89 -11.69
CA ASN A 4 7.39 -10.51 -11.87
C ASN A 4 7.16 -9.77 -10.54
N MET A 5 8.22 -9.23 -9.94
CA MET A 5 8.18 -8.58 -8.62
C MET A 5 8.32 -7.05 -8.78
N MET A 6 7.75 -6.30 -7.86
CA MET A 6 7.92 -4.85 -7.72
C MET A 6 8.28 -4.48 -6.28
N ARG A 7 8.93 -3.33 -6.12
CA ARG A 7 9.19 -2.75 -4.80
C ARG A 7 7.97 -1.93 -4.36
N ALA A 8 7.60 -2.06 -3.10
CA ALA A 8 6.54 -1.28 -2.48
C ALA A 8 6.93 -0.86 -1.06
N VAL A 9 6.19 0.09 -0.50
CA VAL A 9 6.20 0.42 0.93
C VAL A 9 4.89 -0.07 1.53
N GLN A 10 4.94 -0.77 2.66
CA GLN A 10 3.74 -1.23 3.38
C GLN A 10 3.85 -1.01 4.89
N TYR A 11 2.72 -0.97 5.58
CA TYR A 11 2.62 -1.05 7.04
C TYR A 11 1.72 -2.22 7.48
N SER A 12 1.94 -2.73 8.68
CA SER A 12 1.37 -3.99 9.17
C SER A 12 0.35 -3.83 10.29
N LYS A 13 0.26 -2.63 10.87
CA LYS A 13 -0.64 -2.30 11.97
C LYS A 13 -1.00 -0.83 11.99
N TYR A 14 -2.06 -0.49 12.71
CA TYR A 14 -2.37 0.90 13.04
C TYR A 14 -1.32 1.50 14.00
N ASN A 15 -1.22 2.83 14.00
CA ASN A 15 -0.39 3.60 14.94
C ASN A 15 1.10 3.21 14.93
N GLY A 16 1.60 2.72 13.80
CA GLY A 16 3.02 2.37 13.63
C GLY A 16 3.91 3.55 13.24
N GLY A 17 3.31 4.64 12.74
CA GLY A 17 4.01 5.79 12.18
C GLY A 17 5.01 5.40 11.09
N ALA A 18 5.99 6.26 10.86
CA ALA A 18 7.04 6.01 9.87
C ALA A 18 7.90 4.76 10.19
N ALA A 19 8.03 4.38 11.47
CA ALA A 19 8.86 3.25 11.87
C ALA A 19 8.31 1.88 11.41
N ASP A 20 6.99 1.78 11.21
CA ASP A 20 6.33 0.57 10.69
C ASP A 20 6.28 0.52 9.16
N LEU A 21 6.67 1.59 8.45
CA LEU A 21 6.80 1.56 7.00
C LEU A 21 8.00 0.69 6.61
N LYS A 22 7.75 -0.36 5.83
CA LYS A 22 8.77 -1.30 5.35
C LYS A 22 8.83 -1.32 3.84
N HIS A 23 10.04 -1.21 3.30
CA HIS A 23 10.31 -1.54 1.91
C HIS A 23 10.25 -3.06 1.72
N VAL A 24 9.48 -3.51 0.74
CA VAL A 24 9.27 -4.93 0.44
C VAL A 24 9.28 -5.19 -1.05
N GLU A 25 9.55 -6.44 -1.44
CA GLU A 25 9.27 -6.93 -2.78
C GLU A 25 7.97 -7.74 -2.78
N VAL A 26 7.04 -7.38 -3.67
CA VAL A 26 5.74 -8.04 -3.82
C VAL A 26 5.51 -8.38 -5.30
N PRO A 27 4.67 -9.37 -5.62
CA PRO A 27 4.30 -9.64 -7.01
C PRO A 27 3.65 -8.41 -7.65
N VAL A 28 3.98 -8.13 -8.92
CA VAL A 28 3.26 -7.15 -9.73
C VAL A 28 1.79 -7.59 -9.82
N PRO A 29 0.81 -6.71 -9.53
CA PRO A 29 -0.59 -7.07 -9.57
C PRO A 29 -1.06 -7.32 -11.01
N SER A 30 -1.98 -8.27 -11.18
CA SER A 30 -2.69 -8.46 -12.45
C SER A 30 -3.97 -7.63 -12.44
N PRO A 31 -4.17 -6.72 -13.42
CA PRO A 31 -5.39 -5.92 -13.48
C PRO A 31 -6.61 -6.81 -13.82
N LYS A 32 -7.77 -6.49 -13.24
CA LYS A 32 -9.07 -7.07 -13.66
C LYS A 32 -9.55 -6.43 -14.97
N LYS A 33 -10.71 -6.89 -15.46
CA LYS A 33 -11.31 -6.45 -16.73
C LYS A 33 -11.41 -4.92 -16.88
N ASP A 34 -11.71 -4.21 -15.79
CA ASP A 34 -11.95 -2.76 -15.79
C ASP A 34 -10.84 -1.98 -15.07
N GLU A 35 -9.65 -2.57 -14.92
CA GLU A 35 -8.49 -1.96 -14.28
C GLU A 35 -7.33 -1.81 -15.27
N VAL A 36 -6.42 -0.88 -15.03
CA VAL A 36 -5.17 -0.72 -15.79
C VAL A 36 -3.96 -0.93 -14.88
N LEU A 37 -2.90 -1.52 -15.43
CA LEU A 37 -1.62 -1.65 -14.73
C LEU A 37 -0.73 -0.45 -15.07
N ILE A 38 -0.36 0.32 -14.05
CA ILE A 38 0.46 1.53 -14.19
C ILE A 38 1.84 1.28 -13.59
N LYS A 39 2.89 1.60 -14.36
CA LYS A 39 4.25 1.73 -13.81
C LYS A 39 4.37 3.13 -13.21
N VAL A 40 4.39 3.21 -11.88
CA VAL A 40 4.44 4.49 -11.14
C VAL A 40 5.79 5.17 -11.39
N GLU A 41 5.77 6.40 -11.92
CA GLU A 41 6.95 7.26 -12.09
C GLU A 41 7.13 8.24 -10.94
N ALA A 42 6.00 8.71 -10.37
CA ALA A 42 5.97 9.59 -9.21
C ALA A 42 4.70 9.33 -8.37
N ALA A 43 4.79 9.57 -7.07
CA ALA A 43 3.66 9.55 -6.13
C ALA A 43 3.80 10.73 -5.16
N SER A 44 2.66 11.27 -4.71
CA SER A 44 2.58 12.31 -3.70
C SER A 44 1.91 11.77 -2.44
N ILE A 45 2.23 12.36 -1.29
CA ILE A 45 1.59 12.04 -0.01
C ILE A 45 0.53 13.09 0.32
N ASN A 46 -0.64 12.63 0.77
CA ASN A 46 -1.76 13.43 1.25
C ASN A 46 -1.98 13.22 2.76
N PRO A 47 -2.56 14.21 3.47
CA PRO A 47 -2.92 14.08 4.88
C PRO A 47 -3.76 12.88 5.29
N ILE A 48 -4.53 12.33 4.38
CA ILE A 48 -5.35 11.17 4.68
C ILE A 48 -4.52 9.89 4.80
N ASP A 49 -3.35 9.79 4.16
CA ASP A 49 -2.58 8.55 4.05
C ASP A 49 -2.10 8.08 5.43
N TRP A 50 -1.48 8.96 6.21
CA TRP A 50 -1.05 8.63 7.57
C TRP A 50 -2.22 8.60 8.57
N LYS A 51 -3.28 9.39 8.35
CA LYS A 51 -4.50 9.32 9.18
C LYS A 51 -5.20 7.96 9.06
N ILE A 52 -5.16 7.32 7.88
CA ILE A 52 -5.61 5.95 7.71
C ILE A 52 -4.72 4.99 8.52
N GLN A 53 -3.40 5.16 8.50
CA GLN A 53 -2.48 4.39 9.35
C GLN A 53 -2.74 4.61 10.85
N GLU A 54 -3.13 5.81 11.26
CA GLU A 54 -3.54 6.14 12.65
C GLU A 54 -4.92 5.58 13.01
N GLY A 55 -5.67 5.04 12.04
CA GLY A 55 -6.95 4.40 12.27
C GLY A 55 -8.16 5.34 12.26
N VAL A 56 -8.01 6.57 11.75
CA VAL A 56 -9.10 7.55 11.65
C VAL A 56 -10.27 7.03 10.78
N ALA A 57 -9.99 6.16 9.81
CA ALA A 57 -10.99 5.60 8.89
C ALA A 57 -11.55 4.24 9.34
N ARG A 58 -11.33 3.83 10.60
CA ARG A 58 -11.90 2.57 11.12
C ARG A 58 -13.44 2.65 11.18
N PRO A 59 -14.14 1.54 10.90
CA PRO A 59 -13.63 0.20 10.55
C PRO A 59 -13.41 -0.02 9.04
N PHE A 60 -13.46 1.02 8.21
CA PHE A 60 -13.53 0.88 6.75
C PHE A 60 -12.16 0.70 6.06
N LEU A 61 -11.10 1.36 6.58
CA LEU A 61 -9.76 1.32 5.99
C LEU A 61 -8.63 1.22 7.05
N PRO A 62 -7.48 0.59 6.68
CA PRO A 62 -7.31 -0.26 5.51
C PRO A 62 -8.07 -1.59 5.69
N ARG A 63 -8.52 -2.18 4.58
CA ARG A 63 -9.35 -3.40 4.61
C ARG A 63 -8.62 -4.64 5.13
N LYS A 64 -7.29 -4.69 4.97
CA LYS A 64 -6.45 -5.82 5.37
C LYS A 64 -5.02 -5.34 5.59
N PHE A 65 -4.33 -5.95 6.55
CA PHE A 65 -2.89 -5.84 6.72
C PHE A 65 -2.14 -7.03 6.11
N PRO A 66 -0.90 -6.84 5.61
CA PRO A 66 -0.22 -5.55 5.44
C PRO A 66 -0.86 -4.70 4.33
N HIS A 67 -0.72 -3.37 4.41
CA HIS A 67 -1.32 -2.41 3.48
C HIS A 67 -0.26 -1.56 2.79
N ILE A 68 -0.38 -1.43 1.47
CA ILE A 68 0.35 -0.45 0.65
C ILE A 68 -0.60 0.75 0.51
N PRO A 69 -0.24 1.94 1.03
CA PRO A 69 -1.07 3.15 0.96
C PRO A 69 -1.23 3.69 -0.47
#